data_AF-B5DG57-F1
#
_entry.id   AF-B5DG57-F1
#
_cell.length_a   1.000
_cell.length_b   1.000
_cell.length_c   1.000
_cell.angle_alpha   90.00
_cell.angle_beta   90.00
_cell.angle_gamma   90.00
#
_symmetry.space_group_name_H-M   'P 1'
#
loop_
_entity.id
_entity.type
_entity.pdbx_description
1 polymer ?
#
loop_
_entity_poly.entity_id
_entity_poly.type
_entity_poly.pdbx_seq_one_letter_code
_entity_poly.pdbx_strand_id
1 'polypeptide(L)'
;MDVQRTGSVVRPPSPMESLEKQLSCPICLEMFTKPVVILPCQHNLCRGCASDLYDSRNPYRFSGGVFRCPTCRFEVVLDRHGVHGLQRNLLVENIIDIYKQQQEGGGGSGSSDSTETPLKPKDSKEPMCQEHEEEKINIYCVTCQMPTCSMCKVFGQHKDCEVSPLASVYQVQKGELSNAIDALVAGNGRLQALLNQMEDACRAVQDNAQRAKQSLGERFDLLYAVLEERKGMLLEQIGKEQDEKVTALRALAQRYGERLQAGSELTDTAVQALEQSGAAEFLLASKGLITQTKDTAKSSLGEERPEPGFEKMDHFTLSTEHVEVVLAKMDFGMVDDDEFEDAEGDEEE
;
A
#
# COMPACT_ATOMS: atom_id res chain seq x y z
N MET A 1 41.33 13.02 -19.01
CA MET A 1 40.14 13.70 -18.45
C MET A 1 39.41 12.61 -17.69
N ASP A 2 39.83 12.40 -16.45
CA ASP A 2 39.44 11.25 -15.65
C ASP A 2 38.56 11.75 -14.50
N VAL A 3 37.26 11.56 -14.67
CA VAL A 3 36.24 11.91 -13.68
C VAL A 3 36.13 10.74 -12.70
N GLN A 4 36.83 10.83 -11.57
CA GLN A 4 36.62 9.92 -10.45
C GLN A 4 35.43 10.41 -9.60
N ARG A 5 34.36 9.61 -9.63
CA ARG A 5 33.16 9.74 -8.78
C ARG A 5 33.54 9.53 -7.30
N THR A 6 33.25 10.51 -6.47
CA THR A 6 33.28 10.39 -5.01
C THR A 6 31.97 9.75 -4.53
N GLY A 7 32.00 8.44 -4.26
CA GLY A 7 30.92 7.75 -3.55
C GLY A 7 31.04 7.99 -2.05
N SER A 8 30.15 8.82 -1.49
CA SER A 8 30.04 9.00 -0.04
C SER A 8 29.31 7.80 0.56
N VAL A 9 30.01 7.00 1.37
CA VAL A 9 29.43 5.87 2.11
C VAL A 9 28.65 6.42 3.29
N VAL A 10 27.33 6.41 3.21
CA VAL A 10 26.44 6.78 4.32
C VAL A 10 26.44 5.62 5.33
N ARG A 11 27.07 5.85 6.48
CA ARG A 11 27.06 4.95 7.64
C ARG A 11 25.63 4.85 8.20
N PRO A 12 25.12 3.65 8.55
CA PRO A 12 23.80 3.52 9.16
C PRO A 12 23.76 4.25 10.52
N PRO A 13 22.68 5.00 10.82
CA PRO A 13 22.57 5.76 12.06
C PRO A 13 22.56 4.83 13.26
N SER A 14 23.16 5.27 14.37
CA SER A 14 23.11 4.51 15.62
C SER A 14 21.66 4.35 16.12
N PRO A 15 21.31 3.31 16.91
CA PRO A 15 19.96 3.16 17.46
C PRO A 15 19.48 4.40 18.25
N MET A 16 20.43 5.10 18.86
CA MET A 16 20.23 6.36 19.60
C MET A 16 19.88 7.55 18.68
N GLU A 17 20.48 7.63 17.49
CA GLU A 17 20.16 8.65 16.47
C GLU A 17 18.81 8.38 15.78
N SER A 18 18.41 7.11 15.65
CA SER A 18 17.10 6.74 15.13
C SER A 18 15.97 7.14 16.10
N LEU A 19 16.21 6.96 17.41
CA LEU A 19 15.28 7.34 18.46
C LEU A 19 15.15 8.86 18.60
N GLU A 20 16.24 9.61 18.46
CA GLU A 20 16.23 11.07 18.50
C GLU A 20 15.32 11.68 17.42
N LYS A 21 15.38 11.13 16.19
CA LYS A 21 14.49 11.53 15.09
C LYS A 21 13.03 11.24 15.40
N GLN A 22 12.73 10.12 16.05
CA GLN A 22 11.36 9.77 16.46
C GLN A 22 10.82 10.65 17.60
N LEU A 23 11.69 11.29 18.38
CA LEU A 23 11.34 12.19 19.49
C LEU A 23 11.43 13.68 19.12
N SER A 24 11.55 13.98 17.83
CA SER A 24 11.63 15.35 17.30
C SER A 24 10.26 15.87 16.83
N CYS A 25 10.04 17.17 17.06
CA CYS A 25 8.83 17.84 16.63
C CYS A 25 8.93 18.22 15.14
N PRO A 26 7.91 17.91 14.31
CA PRO A 26 7.93 18.22 12.88
C PRO A 26 7.83 19.72 12.55
N ILE A 27 7.66 20.59 13.56
CA ILE A 27 7.59 22.04 13.39
C ILE A 27 8.88 22.73 13.79
N CYS A 28 9.34 22.57 15.04
CA CYS A 28 10.58 23.20 15.49
C CYS A 28 11.84 22.39 15.13
N LEU A 29 11.69 21.16 14.66
CA LEU A 29 12.78 20.23 14.30
C LEU A 29 13.74 19.89 15.46
N GLU A 30 13.38 20.29 16.67
CA GLU A 30 14.06 19.95 17.92
C GLU A 30 13.30 18.82 18.64
N MET A 31 13.92 18.21 19.66
CA MET A 31 13.22 17.28 20.55
C MET A 31 11.97 17.94 21.15
N PHE A 32 10.89 17.17 21.34
CA PHE A 32 9.64 17.75 21.83
C PHE A 32 9.80 18.51 23.16
N THR A 33 9.36 19.76 23.17
CA THR A 33 9.31 20.61 24.35
C THR A 33 8.02 20.37 25.11
N LYS A 34 8.15 20.08 26.42
CA LYS A 34 6.99 19.87 27.29
C LYS A 34 6.18 21.16 27.45
N PRO A 35 4.84 21.10 27.48
CA PRO A 35 4.02 19.88 27.35
C PRO A 35 3.85 19.42 25.89
N VAL A 36 3.84 18.11 25.68
CA VAL A 36 3.63 17.48 24.36
C VAL A 36 2.16 17.18 24.18
N VAL A 37 1.54 17.69 23.12
CA VAL A 37 0.10 17.53 22.84
C VAL A 37 -0.16 16.47 21.77
N ILE A 38 -1.23 15.70 21.96
CA ILE A 38 -1.70 14.67 21.03
C ILE A 38 -2.83 15.26 20.18
N LEU A 39 -2.67 15.23 18.87
CA LEU A 39 -3.72 15.59 17.92
C LEU A 39 -4.73 14.44 17.74
N PRO A 40 -5.97 14.70 17.29
CA PRO A 40 -6.95 13.64 17.00
C PRO A 40 -6.48 12.59 15.98
N CYS A 41 -5.55 12.96 15.10
CA CYS A 41 -4.86 12.05 14.16
C CYS A 41 -3.68 11.27 14.78
N GLN A 42 -3.57 11.24 16.12
CA GLN A 42 -2.52 10.59 16.92
C GLN A 42 -1.09 11.07 16.68
N HIS A 43 -0.89 12.21 16.02
CA HIS A 43 0.43 12.83 15.86
C HIS A 43 0.72 13.78 17.03
N ASN A 44 2.00 13.88 17.40
CA ASN A 44 2.45 14.67 18.54
C ASN A 44 3.06 16.00 18.08
N LEU A 45 2.83 17.07 18.84
CA LEU A 45 3.45 18.39 18.65
C LEU A 45 3.86 18.98 20.00
N CYS A 46 4.84 19.87 20.02
CA CYS A 46 5.04 20.77 21.16
C CYS A 46 3.79 21.65 21.30
N ARG A 47 3.32 21.91 22.52
CA ARG A 47 2.18 22.83 22.72
C ARG A 47 2.43 24.22 22.13
N GLY A 48 3.65 24.73 22.26
CA GLY A 48 4.05 26.00 21.62
C GLY A 48 3.85 25.96 20.10
N CYS A 49 4.38 24.94 19.43
CA CYS A 49 4.22 24.78 17.98
C CYS A 49 2.76 24.62 17.54
N ALA A 50 1.94 23.92 18.33
CA ALA A 50 0.51 23.81 18.06
C ALA A 50 -0.21 25.16 18.21
N SER A 51 0.15 25.96 19.23
CA SER A 51 -0.36 27.33 19.42
C SER A 51 0.02 28.25 18.27
N ASP A 52 1.27 28.20 17.80
CA ASP A 52 1.74 29.04 16.70
C ASP A 52 1.02 28.70 15.38
N LEU A 53 0.78 27.41 15.13
CA LEU A 53 -0.01 26.94 13.98
C LEU A 53 -1.48 27.36 14.04
N TYR A 54 -2.03 27.42 15.25
CA TYR A 54 -3.39 27.87 15.48
C TYR A 54 -3.53 29.38 15.28
N ASP A 55 -2.63 30.16 15.89
CA ASP A 55 -2.65 31.63 15.86
C ASP A 55 -2.31 32.19 14.47
N SER A 56 -1.39 31.57 13.73
CA SER A 56 -1.02 32.00 12.37
C SER A 56 -2.13 31.82 11.33
N ARG A 57 -3.06 30.89 11.56
CA ARG A 57 -4.15 30.57 10.63
C ARG A 57 -5.50 31.12 11.05
N ASN A 58 -5.61 31.68 12.26
CA ASN A 58 -6.86 32.26 12.75
C ASN A 58 -6.66 33.69 13.31
N PRO A 59 -6.38 34.67 12.43
CA PRO A 59 -6.03 36.05 12.84
C PRO A 59 -7.15 36.83 13.56
N TYR A 60 -8.38 36.31 13.60
CA TYR A 60 -9.54 36.99 14.20
C TYR A 60 -10.05 36.40 15.53
N ARG A 61 -9.34 35.44 16.15
CA ARG A 61 -9.61 34.88 17.49
C ARG A 61 -11.10 34.65 17.85
N PHE A 62 -11.91 34.19 16.91
CA PHE A 62 -13.25 33.71 17.23
C PHE A 62 -13.18 32.34 17.90
N SER A 63 -14.14 32.06 18.78
CA SER A 63 -14.21 30.82 19.56
C SER A 63 -14.38 29.60 18.65
N GLY A 64 -13.36 28.76 18.59
CA GLY A 64 -13.29 27.60 17.71
C GLY A 64 -12.47 27.89 16.45
N GLY A 65 -11.45 27.07 16.22
CA GLY A 65 -10.58 27.23 15.06
C GLY A 65 -10.04 25.90 14.58
N VAL A 66 -9.61 25.89 13.33
CA VAL A 66 -9.21 24.70 12.61
C VAL A 66 -7.80 24.86 12.09
N PHE A 67 -6.96 23.84 12.26
CA PHE A 67 -5.66 23.79 11.60
C PHE A 67 -5.37 22.37 11.12
N ARG A 68 -4.48 22.25 10.13
CA ARG A 68 -4.09 20.94 9.59
C ARG A 68 -2.82 20.42 10.25
N CYS A 69 -2.83 19.13 10.58
CA CYS A 69 -1.67 18.41 11.09
C CYS A 69 -0.50 18.52 10.08
N PRO A 70 0.70 18.94 10.51
CA PRO A 70 1.87 19.04 9.63
C PRO A 70 2.31 17.68 9.05
N THR A 71 2.07 16.59 9.78
CA THR A 71 2.54 15.24 9.43
C THR A 71 1.60 14.53 8.45
N CYS A 72 0.30 14.53 8.72
CA CYS A 72 -0.68 13.77 7.93
C CYS A 72 -1.73 14.64 7.24
N ARG A 73 -1.66 15.97 7.38
CA ARG A 73 -2.62 16.96 6.86
C ARG A 73 -4.07 16.81 7.35
N PHE A 74 -4.32 15.92 8.32
CA PHE A 74 -5.62 15.79 8.98
C PHE A 74 -6.10 17.11 9.57
N GLU A 75 -7.39 17.39 9.42
CA GLU A 75 -8.02 18.63 9.86
C GLU A 75 -8.40 18.55 11.35
N VAL A 76 -7.69 19.31 12.18
CA VAL A 76 -7.89 19.36 13.63
C VAL A 76 -8.82 20.52 13.96
N VAL A 77 -10.02 20.18 14.43
CA VAL A 77 -11.01 21.14 14.93
C VAL A 77 -10.84 21.31 16.43
N LEU A 78 -10.67 22.54 16.90
CA LEU A 78 -10.50 22.87 18.31
C LEU A 78 -11.76 23.54 18.88
N ASP A 79 -12.04 23.24 20.14
CA ASP A 79 -13.16 23.81 20.89
C ASP A 79 -12.83 25.22 21.43
N ARG A 80 -13.68 25.74 22.32
CA ARG A 80 -13.46 27.03 23.00
C ARG A 80 -12.15 27.12 23.80
N HIS A 81 -11.54 25.99 24.17
CA HIS A 81 -10.27 25.94 24.89
C HIS A 81 -9.06 25.92 23.95
N GLY A 82 -9.27 25.84 22.63
CA GLY A 82 -8.22 25.89 21.63
C GLY A 82 -7.18 24.78 21.83
N VAL A 83 -5.90 25.11 21.59
CA VAL A 83 -4.77 24.18 21.77
C VAL A 83 -4.62 23.73 23.23
N HIS A 84 -5.16 24.48 24.20
CA HIS A 84 -5.10 24.12 25.62
C HIS A 84 -6.01 22.95 25.99
N GLY A 85 -7.00 22.62 25.15
CA GLY A 85 -7.88 21.46 25.30
C GLY A 85 -7.29 20.14 24.79
N LEU A 86 -6.16 20.16 24.09
CA LEU A 86 -5.52 18.95 23.59
C LEU A 86 -4.88 18.14 24.72
N GLN A 87 -5.05 16.82 24.66
CA GLN A 87 -4.50 15.90 25.66
C GLN A 87 -2.97 15.89 25.62
N ARG A 88 -2.35 15.73 26.80
CA ARG A 88 -0.90 15.59 26.92
C ARG A 88 -0.45 14.15 26.72
N ASN A 89 0.68 13.96 26.06
CA ASN A 89 1.32 12.65 25.92
C ASN A 89 2.37 12.44 27.01
N LEU A 90 1.93 12.02 28.21
CA LEU A 90 2.83 11.78 29.34
C LEU A 90 3.88 10.69 29.06
N LEU A 91 3.55 9.72 28.20
CA LEU A 91 4.49 8.67 27.79
C LEU A 91 5.66 9.26 27.01
N VAL A 92 5.39 10.09 25.99
CA VAL A 92 6.44 10.77 25.22
C VAL A 92 7.24 11.71 26.12
N GLU A 93 6.58 12.43 27.03
CA GLU A 93 7.26 13.28 28.01
C GLU A 93 8.22 12.48 28.92
N ASN A 94 7.83 11.30 29.39
CA ASN A 94 8.66 10.43 30.22
C ASN A 94 9.83 9.81 29.45
N ILE A 95 9.61 9.42 28.19
CA ILE A 95 10.66 8.87 27.32
C ILE A 95 11.74 9.94 27.07
N ILE A 96 11.35 11.20 26.86
CA ILE A 96 12.28 12.32 26.70
C ILE A 96 13.11 12.54 27.97
N ASP A 97 12.53 12.38 29.16
CA ASP A 97 13.28 12.50 30.42
C ASP A 97 14.32 11.39 30.57
N ILE A 98 13.93 10.14 30.30
CA ILE A 98 14.85 8.98 30.35
C ILE A 98 15.99 9.16 29.35
N TYR A 99 15.69 9.65 28.14
CA TYR A 99 16.69 9.89 27.11
C TYR A 99 17.68 11.00 27.50
N LYS A 100 17.19 12.11 28.10
CA LYS A 100 18.06 13.18 28.62
C LYS A 100 18.93 12.69 29.79
N GLN A 101 18.38 11.90 30.70
CA GLN A 101 19.13 11.29 31.80
C GLN A 101 20.25 10.35 31.32
N GLN A 102 20.01 9.60 30.25
CA GLN A 102 21.03 8.72 29.65
C GLN A 102 22.14 9.51 28.95
N GLN A 103 21.85 10.69 28.39
CA GLN A 103 22.87 11.57 27.81
C GLN A 103 23.70 12.30 28.88
N GLU A 104 23.07 12.71 29.99
CA GLU A 104 23.73 13.41 31.09
C GLU A 104 24.50 12.48 32.04
N GLY A 105 24.17 11.17 32.07
CA GLY A 105 24.84 10.14 32.89
C GLY A 105 26.05 9.45 32.24
N GLY A 106 26.49 9.88 31.06
CA GLY A 106 27.51 9.21 30.22
C GLY A 106 28.98 9.47 30.56
N GLY A 107 29.30 9.86 31.81
CA GLY A 107 30.68 10.18 32.21
C GLY A 107 31.06 9.62 33.59
N GLY A 108 31.44 8.35 33.66
CA GLY A 108 32.16 7.81 34.82
C GLY A 108 31.91 6.33 35.15
N SER A 109 32.86 5.49 34.70
CA SER A 109 33.26 4.22 35.32
C SER A 109 32.28 3.04 35.29
N GLY A 110 32.43 2.21 34.26
CA GLY A 110 32.05 0.80 34.34
C GLY A 110 33.05 0.01 35.18
N SER A 111 32.54 -0.84 36.07
CA SER A 111 32.88 -2.27 36.08
C SER A 111 31.93 -2.96 37.04
N SER A 112 31.03 -3.73 36.45
CA SER A 112 30.38 -4.89 37.04
C SER A 112 31.41 -5.81 37.68
N ASP A 113 31.26 -6.10 38.97
CA ASP A 113 31.56 -7.42 39.49
C ASP A 113 30.54 -7.78 40.59
N SER A 114 29.81 -8.85 40.29
CA SER A 114 29.22 -9.82 41.19
C SER A 114 29.35 -9.52 42.69
N THR A 115 28.35 -8.89 43.27
CA THR A 115 28.03 -9.14 44.69
C THR A 115 26.55 -9.01 44.91
N GLU A 116 26.01 -10.10 45.44
CA GLU A 116 24.69 -10.21 46.02
C GLU A 116 24.37 -8.93 46.78
N THR A 117 23.21 -8.33 46.53
CA THR A 117 22.67 -7.30 47.40
C THR A 117 21.89 -8.05 48.49
N PRO A 118 22.37 -8.14 49.74
CA PRO A 118 21.52 -8.56 50.82
C PRO A 118 20.48 -7.45 50.98
N LEU A 119 19.22 -7.79 50.65
CA LEU A 119 18.07 -7.05 51.12
C LEU A 119 18.19 -6.99 52.65
N LYS A 120 18.66 -5.85 53.18
CA LYS A 120 18.60 -5.55 54.60
C LYS A 120 17.14 -5.74 55.03
N PRO A 121 16.84 -6.52 56.08
CA PRO A 121 15.48 -6.61 56.57
C PRO A 121 15.10 -5.22 57.09
N LYS A 122 14.15 -4.57 56.41
CA LYS A 122 13.37 -3.48 57.01
C LYS A 122 12.78 -4.02 58.30
N ASP A 123 13.00 -3.32 59.41
CA ASP A 123 12.37 -3.60 60.70
C ASP A 123 10.89 -3.92 60.51
N SER A 124 10.54 -5.19 60.66
CA SER A 124 9.15 -5.63 60.66
C SER A 124 8.58 -5.28 62.03
N LYS A 125 7.97 -4.11 62.13
CA LYS A 125 7.05 -3.82 63.23
C LYS A 125 5.93 -4.85 63.14
N GLU A 126 6.00 -5.88 63.98
CA GLU A 126 4.94 -6.87 64.11
C GLU A 126 3.61 -6.15 64.40
N PRO A 127 2.52 -6.50 63.71
CA PRO A 127 1.26 -5.79 63.87
C PRO A 127 0.71 -6.02 65.29
N MET A 128 0.36 -4.92 65.97
CA MET A 128 -0.22 -4.93 67.33
C MET A 128 -1.75 -4.95 67.24
N CYS A 129 -2.41 -5.47 68.27
CA CYS A 129 -3.86 -5.48 68.35
C CYS A 129 -4.41 -4.06 68.53
N GLN A 130 -5.49 -3.73 67.82
CA GLN A 130 -6.15 -2.42 67.92
C GLN A 130 -6.93 -2.22 69.23
N GLU A 131 -7.36 -3.31 69.89
CA GLU A 131 -8.05 -3.25 71.18
C GLU A 131 -7.11 -3.44 72.38
N HIS A 132 -5.96 -4.07 72.15
CA HIS A 132 -4.97 -4.39 73.17
C HIS A 132 -3.60 -3.93 72.68
N GLU A 133 -3.31 -2.65 72.87
CA GLU A 133 -2.15 -1.97 72.26
C GLU A 133 -0.78 -2.56 72.66
N GLU A 134 -0.71 -3.26 73.79
CA GLU A 134 0.49 -3.95 74.29
C GLU A 134 0.62 -5.40 73.77
N GLU A 135 -0.43 -5.95 73.16
CA GLU A 135 -0.48 -7.34 72.69
C GLU A 135 -0.21 -7.46 71.19
N LYS A 136 0.70 -8.37 70.86
CA LYS A 136 1.04 -8.71 69.47
C LYS A 136 -0.04 -9.61 68.85
N ILE A 137 -0.28 -9.43 67.57
CA ILE A 137 -1.12 -10.34 66.79
C ILE A 137 -0.35 -11.64 66.54
N ASN A 138 -0.81 -12.74 67.14
CA ASN A 138 -0.13 -14.04 67.12
C ASN A 138 -1.07 -15.23 66.87
N ILE A 139 -2.38 -14.99 66.76
CA ILE A 139 -3.42 -16.02 66.60
C ILE A 139 -4.26 -15.68 65.38
N TYR A 140 -4.78 -16.68 64.66
CA TYR A 140 -5.77 -16.48 63.61
C TYR A 140 -7.12 -17.02 64.05
N CYS A 141 -8.15 -16.18 63.99
CA CYS A 141 -9.53 -16.59 64.26
C CYS A 141 -10.12 -17.19 62.99
N VAL A 142 -10.35 -18.51 62.99
CA VAL A 142 -10.89 -19.24 61.82
C VAL A 142 -12.36 -18.89 61.61
N THR A 143 -13.12 -18.75 62.70
CA THR A 143 -14.55 -18.38 62.63
C THR A 143 -14.76 -17.00 62.02
N CYS A 144 -13.89 -16.03 62.34
CA CYS A 144 -14.00 -14.65 61.86
C CYS A 144 -13.07 -14.34 60.66
N GLN A 145 -12.28 -15.32 60.21
CA GLN A 145 -11.30 -15.20 59.12
C GLN A 145 -10.34 -14.00 59.24
N MET A 146 -9.90 -13.70 60.46
CA MET A 146 -9.06 -12.53 60.72
C MET A 146 -7.99 -12.81 61.79
N PRO A 147 -6.81 -12.17 61.67
CA PRO A 147 -5.76 -12.31 62.67
C PRO A 147 -6.14 -11.52 63.95
N THR A 148 -5.82 -12.07 65.11
CA THR A 148 -6.20 -11.56 66.43
C THR A 148 -5.09 -11.79 67.48
N CYS A 149 -5.25 -11.28 68.70
CA CYS A 149 -4.31 -11.49 69.81
C CYS A 149 -4.89 -12.41 70.90
N SER A 150 -4.01 -12.86 71.81
CA SER A 150 -4.36 -13.73 72.94
C SER A 150 -5.46 -13.14 73.82
N MET A 151 -5.43 -11.83 74.09
CA MET A 151 -6.42 -11.16 74.96
C MET A 151 -7.81 -11.11 74.33
N CYS A 152 -7.90 -10.86 73.01
CA CYS A 152 -9.17 -10.92 72.28
C CYS A 152 -9.78 -12.34 72.30
N LYS A 153 -8.95 -13.39 72.35
CA LYS A 153 -9.41 -14.78 72.45
C LYS A 153 -9.81 -15.18 73.88
N VAL A 154 -9.11 -14.73 74.92
CA VAL A 154 -9.42 -15.20 76.29
C VAL A 154 -10.55 -14.38 76.92
N PHE A 155 -10.57 -13.06 76.71
CA PHE A 155 -11.49 -12.14 77.39
C PHE A 155 -12.29 -11.24 76.45
N GLY A 156 -11.90 -11.15 75.17
CA GLY A 156 -12.51 -10.24 74.21
C GLY A 156 -13.57 -10.89 73.31
N GLN A 157 -13.73 -10.28 72.13
CA GLN A 157 -14.82 -10.58 71.20
C GLN A 157 -14.73 -11.97 70.55
N HIS A 158 -13.56 -12.64 70.61
CA HIS A 158 -13.32 -13.95 70.00
C HIS A 158 -13.33 -15.10 71.01
N LYS A 159 -13.86 -14.89 72.22
CA LYS A 159 -13.90 -15.90 73.31
C LYS A 159 -14.47 -17.25 72.89
N ASP A 160 -15.57 -17.23 72.14
CA ASP A 160 -16.29 -18.43 71.71
C ASP A 160 -15.90 -18.88 70.28
N CYS A 161 -14.96 -18.17 69.63
CA CYS A 161 -14.53 -18.48 68.26
C CYS A 161 -13.45 -19.56 68.20
N GLU A 162 -13.41 -20.35 67.13
CA GLU A 162 -12.33 -21.28 66.86
C GLU A 162 -11.09 -20.54 66.35
N VAL A 163 -9.93 -20.90 66.90
CA VAL A 163 -8.66 -20.23 66.59
C VAL A 163 -7.57 -21.24 66.26
N SER A 164 -6.64 -20.81 65.41
CA SER A 164 -5.45 -21.58 65.01
C SER A 164 -4.19 -20.74 65.16
N PRO A 165 -3.00 -21.37 65.29
CA PRO A 165 -1.73 -20.64 65.29
C PRO A 165 -1.60 -19.80 64.02
N LEU A 166 -1.25 -18.51 64.15
CA LEU A 166 -1.15 -17.61 63.00
C LEU A 166 -0.14 -18.12 61.98
N ALA A 167 0.98 -18.68 62.44
CA ALA A 167 2.03 -19.23 61.58
C ALA A 167 1.54 -20.40 60.72
N SER A 168 0.68 -21.29 61.22
CA SER A 168 0.20 -22.43 60.43
C SER A 168 -0.76 -21.99 59.34
N VAL A 169 -1.71 -21.09 59.66
CA VAL A 169 -2.64 -20.53 58.68
C VAL A 169 -1.91 -19.70 57.63
N TYR A 170 -0.92 -18.90 58.05
CA TYR A 170 -0.07 -18.14 57.14
C TYR A 170 0.64 -19.03 56.12
N GLN A 171 1.26 -20.13 56.54
CA GLN A 171 1.97 -21.03 55.62
C GLN A 171 1.02 -21.71 54.63
N VAL A 172 -0.17 -22.14 55.10
CA VAL A 172 -1.19 -22.74 54.23
C VAL A 172 -1.68 -21.73 53.19
N GLN A 173 -2.16 -20.56 53.61
CA GLN A 173 -2.68 -19.53 52.69
C GLN A 173 -1.59 -19.01 51.74
N LYS A 174 -0.35 -18.89 52.20
CA LYS A 174 0.80 -18.54 51.34
C LYS A 174 1.05 -19.60 50.28
N GLY A 175 0.98 -20.88 50.64
CA GLY A 175 1.13 -22.00 49.71
C GLY A 175 -0.02 -22.06 48.69
N GLU A 176 -1.26 -21.90 49.14
CA GLU A 176 -2.44 -21.84 48.26
C GLU A 176 -2.35 -20.68 47.26
N LEU A 177 -1.96 -19.49 47.73
CA LEU A 177 -1.76 -18.33 46.86
C LEU A 177 -0.62 -18.57 45.87
N SER A 178 0.49 -19.18 46.30
CA SER A 178 1.59 -19.54 45.41
C SER A 178 1.12 -20.49 44.30
N ASN A 179 0.40 -21.56 44.66
CA ASN A 179 -0.13 -22.53 43.70
C ASN A 179 -1.14 -21.88 42.73
N ALA A 180 -1.98 -20.97 43.23
CA ALA A 180 -2.93 -20.22 42.39
C ALA A 180 -2.21 -19.30 41.41
N ILE A 181 -1.13 -18.65 41.84
CA ILE A 181 -0.26 -17.83 40.97
C ILE A 181 0.39 -18.72 39.90
N ASP A 182 0.95 -19.86 40.27
CA ASP A 182 1.59 -20.79 39.31
C ASP A 182 0.59 -21.28 38.24
N ALA A 183 -0.63 -21.62 38.66
CA ALA A 183 -1.70 -22.00 37.74
C ALA A 183 -2.11 -20.84 36.80
N LEU A 184 -2.18 -19.61 37.32
CA LEU A 184 -2.48 -18.42 36.52
C LEU A 184 -1.37 -18.11 35.53
N VAL A 185 -0.10 -18.21 35.93
CA VAL A 185 1.06 -18.01 35.05
C VAL A 185 1.05 -19.05 33.91
N ALA A 186 0.80 -20.32 34.23
CA ALA A 186 0.65 -21.37 33.21
C ALA A 186 -0.55 -21.11 32.27
N GLY A 187 -1.68 -20.65 32.82
CA GLY A 187 -2.85 -20.23 32.06
C GLY A 187 -2.55 -19.09 31.08
N ASN A 188 -1.88 -18.04 31.56
CA ASN A 188 -1.47 -16.89 30.75
C ASN A 188 -0.48 -17.30 29.65
N GLY A 189 0.46 -18.21 29.95
CA GLY A 189 1.36 -18.76 28.93
C GLY A 189 0.61 -19.45 27.79
N ARG A 190 -0.44 -20.22 28.09
CA ARG A 190 -1.29 -20.85 27.07
C ARG A 190 -2.09 -19.83 26.26
N LEU A 191 -2.66 -18.82 26.90
CA LEU A 191 -3.38 -17.74 26.21
C LEU A 191 -2.47 -16.95 25.28
N GLN A 192 -1.24 -16.66 25.71
CA GLN A 192 -0.25 -15.97 24.87
C GLN A 192 0.12 -16.81 23.64
N ALA A 193 0.29 -18.13 23.80
CA ALA A 193 0.54 -19.02 22.66
C ALA A 193 -0.64 -19.03 21.67
N LEU A 194 -1.88 -19.04 22.16
CA LEU A 194 -3.06 -18.97 21.32
C LEU A 194 -3.17 -17.63 20.58
N LEU A 195 -2.88 -16.51 21.25
CA LEU A 195 -2.83 -15.19 20.62
C LEU A 195 -1.83 -15.15 19.47
N ASN A 196 -0.61 -15.66 19.70
CA ASN A 196 0.41 -15.73 18.65
C ASN A 196 -0.05 -16.61 17.48
N GLN A 197 -0.70 -17.76 17.75
CA GLN A 197 -1.25 -18.61 16.71
C GLN A 197 -2.34 -17.90 15.88
N MET A 198 -3.20 -17.11 16.53
CA MET A 198 -4.22 -16.33 15.81
C MET A 198 -3.59 -15.23 14.96
N GLU A 199 -2.53 -14.57 15.44
CA GLU A 199 -1.78 -13.59 14.66
C GLU A 199 -1.12 -14.21 13.43
N ASP A 200 -0.50 -15.39 13.59
CA ASP A 200 0.09 -16.14 12.48
C ASP A 200 -0.96 -16.59 11.46
N ALA A 201 -2.12 -17.05 11.92
CA ALA A 201 -3.24 -17.40 11.04
C ALA A 201 -3.75 -16.19 10.25
N CYS A 202 -3.89 -15.02 10.90
CA CYS A 202 -4.26 -13.78 10.22
C CYS A 202 -3.25 -13.39 9.13
N ARG A 203 -1.95 -13.47 9.43
CA ARG A 203 -0.88 -13.21 8.45
C ARG A 203 -0.95 -14.19 7.29
N ALA A 204 -1.11 -15.48 7.58
CA ALA A 204 -1.21 -16.51 6.55
C ALA A 204 -2.41 -16.28 5.61
N VAL A 205 -3.57 -15.89 6.14
CA VAL A 205 -4.75 -15.54 5.33
C VAL A 205 -4.48 -14.33 4.45
N GLN A 206 -3.83 -13.29 4.98
CA GLN A 206 -3.45 -12.10 4.20
C GLN A 206 -2.50 -12.46 3.05
N ASP A 207 -1.46 -13.23 3.34
CA ASP A 207 -0.48 -13.67 2.34
C ASP A 207 -1.11 -14.57 1.28
N ASN A 208 -1.98 -15.51 1.69
CA ASN A 208 -2.73 -16.36 0.77
C ASN A 208 -3.65 -15.55 -0.15
N ALA A 209 -4.38 -14.58 0.42
CA ALA A 209 -5.24 -13.70 -0.35
C ALA A 209 -4.43 -12.85 -1.34
N GLN A 210 -3.27 -12.35 -0.93
CA GLN A 210 -2.39 -11.58 -1.82
C GLN A 210 -1.85 -12.43 -2.96
N ARG A 211 -1.42 -13.68 -2.67
CA ARG A 211 -1.01 -14.64 -3.71
C ARG A 211 -2.13 -14.96 -4.68
N ALA A 212 -3.35 -15.19 -4.19
CA ALA A 212 -4.52 -15.44 -5.03
C ALA A 212 -4.83 -14.26 -5.94
N LYS A 213 -4.80 -13.03 -5.41
CA LYS A 213 -4.97 -11.79 -6.19
C LYS A 213 -3.91 -11.64 -7.27
N GLN A 214 -2.64 -11.88 -6.92
CA GLN A 214 -1.54 -11.82 -7.88
C GLN A 214 -1.71 -12.84 -9.00
N SER A 215 -1.99 -14.09 -8.65
CA SER A 215 -2.19 -15.17 -9.63
C SER A 215 -3.38 -14.91 -10.56
N LEU A 216 -4.46 -14.29 -10.05
CA LEU A 216 -5.56 -13.84 -10.89
C LEU A 216 -5.12 -12.74 -11.86
N GLY A 217 -4.43 -11.71 -11.34
CA GLY A 217 -3.90 -10.61 -12.15
C GLY A 217 -3.01 -11.12 -13.30
N GLU A 218 -2.05 -11.98 -12.99
CA GLU A 218 -1.15 -12.58 -13.98
C GLU A 218 -1.89 -13.35 -15.09
N ARG A 219 -2.98 -14.05 -14.76
CA ARG A 219 -3.80 -14.75 -15.76
C ARG A 219 -4.50 -13.76 -16.70
N PHE A 220 -5.03 -12.66 -16.18
CA PHE A 220 -5.66 -11.62 -17.01
C PHE A 220 -4.63 -10.85 -17.83
N ASP A 221 -3.46 -10.56 -17.27
CA ASP A 221 -2.35 -9.93 -18.00
C ASP A 221 -1.92 -10.76 -19.21
N LEU A 222 -1.88 -12.10 -19.06
CA LEU A 222 -1.63 -13.01 -20.18
C LEU A 222 -2.74 -12.94 -21.23
N LEU A 223 -4.01 -12.90 -20.82
CA LEU A 223 -5.14 -12.74 -21.76
C LEU A 223 -5.04 -11.41 -22.52
N TYR A 224 -4.71 -10.31 -21.85
CA TYR A 224 -4.50 -9.02 -22.51
C TYR A 224 -3.34 -9.09 -23.51
N ALA A 225 -2.23 -9.73 -23.16
CA ALA A 225 -1.09 -9.88 -24.05
C ALA A 225 -1.46 -10.66 -25.32
N VAL A 226 -2.17 -11.78 -25.18
CA VAL A 226 -2.63 -12.60 -26.33
C VAL A 226 -3.60 -11.81 -27.22
N LEU A 227 -4.54 -11.07 -26.62
CA LEU A 227 -5.48 -10.25 -27.37
C LEU A 227 -4.78 -9.11 -28.12
N GLU A 228 -3.83 -8.43 -27.50
CA GLU A 228 -3.08 -7.34 -28.12
C GLU A 228 -2.17 -7.87 -29.25
N GLU A 229 -1.52 -9.02 -29.06
CA GLU A 229 -0.76 -9.69 -30.12
C GLU A 229 -1.67 -10.05 -31.31
N ARG A 230 -2.84 -10.63 -31.05
CA ARG A 230 -3.79 -10.99 -32.11
C ARG A 230 -4.31 -9.77 -32.87
N LYS A 231 -4.64 -8.69 -32.15
CA LYS A 231 -5.03 -7.40 -32.74
C LYS A 231 -3.90 -6.83 -33.61
N GLY A 232 -2.66 -6.88 -33.12
CA GLY A 232 -1.48 -6.43 -33.87
C GLY A 232 -1.33 -7.18 -35.19
N MET A 233 -1.42 -8.51 -35.18
CA MET A 233 -1.36 -9.34 -36.39
C MET A 233 -2.44 -8.99 -37.41
N LEU A 234 -3.68 -8.76 -36.96
CA LEU A 234 -4.79 -8.40 -37.85
C LEU A 234 -4.61 -7.00 -38.46
N LEU A 235 -4.13 -6.03 -37.68
CA LEU A 235 -3.80 -4.69 -38.17
C LEU A 235 -2.65 -4.73 -39.18
N GLU A 236 -1.64 -5.55 -38.95
CA GLU A 236 -0.54 -5.73 -39.91
C GLU A 236 -1.03 -6.29 -41.24
N GLN A 237 -1.99 -7.23 -41.22
CA GLN A 237 -2.58 -7.77 -42.45
C GLN A 237 -3.35 -6.70 -43.24
N ILE A 238 -4.14 -5.87 -42.55
CA ILE A 238 -4.85 -4.74 -43.18
C ILE A 238 -3.83 -3.74 -43.77
N GLY A 239 -2.78 -3.43 -43.01
CA GLY A 239 -1.71 -2.53 -43.44
C GLY A 239 -0.98 -3.03 -44.69
N LYS A 240 -0.66 -4.33 -44.76
CA LYS A 240 -0.03 -4.94 -45.95
C LYS A 240 -0.89 -4.79 -47.20
N GLU A 241 -2.18 -5.15 -47.12
CA GLU A 241 -3.08 -5.01 -48.28
C GLU A 241 -3.27 -3.54 -48.68
N GLN A 242 -3.35 -2.63 -47.69
CA GLN A 242 -3.40 -1.19 -47.95
C GLN A 242 -2.14 -0.71 -48.69
N ASP A 243 -0.95 -1.07 -48.21
CA ASP A 243 0.32 -0.66 -48.80
C ASP A 243 0.50 -1.22 -50.21
N GLU A 244 0.12 -2.48 -50.45
CA GLU A 244 0.11 -3.10 -51.77
C GLU A 244 -0.82 -2.36 -52.73
N LYS A 245 -2.07 -2.10 -52.32
CA LYS A 245 -3.06 -1.37 -53.14
C LYS A 245 -2.61 0.04 -53.46
N VAL A 246 -2.13 0.79 -52.46
CA VAL A 246 -1.63 2.16 -52.63
C VAL A 246 -0.41 2.18 -53.53
N THR A 247 0.52 1.23 -53.37
CA THR A 247 1.71 1.12 -54.21
C THR A 247 1.34 0.85 -55.66
N ALA A 248 0.40 -0.07 -55.90
CA ALA A 248 -0.11 -0.37 -57.23
C ALA A 248 -0.76 0.86 -57.90
N LEU A 249 -1.61 1.60 -57.19
CA LEU A 249 -2.24 2.82 -57.70
C LEU A 249 -1.23 3.93 -57.98
N ARG A 250 -0.23 4.11 -57.11
CA ARG A 250 0.86 5.08 -57.33
C ARG A 250 1.68 4.74 -58.56
N ALA A 251 2.03 3.46 -58.74
CA ALA A 251 2.76 3.01 -59.93
C ALA A 251 1.95 3.24 -61.21
N LEU A 252 0.64 2.99 -61.19
CA LEU A 252 -0.23 3.24 -62.33
C LEU A 252 -0.35 4.75 -62.63
N ALA A 253 -0.53 5.58 -61.60
CA ALA A 253 -0.58 7.03 -61.74
C ALA A 253 0.74 7.60 -62.28
N GLN A 254 1.89 7.06 -61.86
CA GLN A 254 3.20 7.44 -62.40
C GLN A 254 3.29 7.12 -63.89
N ARG A 255 2.88 5.92 -64.32
CA ARG A 255 2.86 5.54 -65.75
C ARG A 255 1.96 6.45 -66.57
N TYR A 256 0.79 6.82 -66.05
CA TYR A 256 -0.08 7.80 -66.71
C TYR A 256 0.58 9.18 -66.79
N GLY A 257 1.25 9.62 -65.72
CA GLY A 257 1.98 10.89 -65.69
C GLY A 257 3.10 10.95 -66.73
N GLU A 258 3.94 9.91 -66.81
CA GLU A 258 5.03 9.80 -67.80
C GLU A 258 4.49 9.83 -69.24
N ARG A 259 3.41 9.11 -69.52
CA ARG A 259 2.77 9.10 -70.85
C ARG A 259 2.12 10.44 -71.19
N LEU A 260 1.46 11.08 -70.23
CA LEU A 260 0.88 12.41 -70.40
C LEU A 260 1.95 13.45 -70.69
N GLN A 261 3.08 13.41 -69.97
CA GLN A 261 4.21 14.29 -70.20
C GLN A 261 4.80 14.09 -71.60
N ALA A 262 5.07 12.85 -72.01
CA ALA A 262 5.56 12.56 -73.36
C ALA A 262 4.57 13.01 -74.45
N GLY A 263 3.26 12.86 -74.22
CA GLY A 263 2.21 13.37 -75.10
C GLY A 263 2.18 14.90 -75.18
N SER A 264 2.38 15.59 -74.05
CA SER A 264 2.48 17.05 -73.99
C SER A 264 3.69 17.57 -74.77
N GLU A 265 4.87 16.99 -74.53
CA GLU A 265 6.12 17.36 -75.22
C GLU A 265 6.00 17.15 -76.74
N LEU A 266 5.37 16.04 -77.18
CA LEU A 266 5.09 15.79 -78.59
C LEU A 266 4.11 16.81 -79.17
N THR A 267 3.12 17.24 -78.39
CA THR A 267 2.16 18.28 -78.79
C THR A 267 2.86 19.62 -78.95
N ASP A 268 3.68 20.03 -77.98
CA ASP A 268 4.46 21.28 -78.04
C ASP A 268 5.40 21.29 -79.26
N THR A 269 6.08 20.17 -79.51
CA THR A 269 6.94 19.99 -80.69
C THR A 269 6.14 20.11 -81.99
N ALA A 270 4.96 19.50 -82.05
CA ALA A 270 4.09 19.59 -83.22
C ALA A 270 3.55 21.01 -83.45
N VAL A 271 3.17 21.73 -82.39
CA VAL A 271 2.74 23.13 -82.45
C VAL A 271 3.89 24.02 -82.92
N GLN A 272 5.09 23.87 -82.36
CA GLN A 272 6.25 24.63 -82.78
C GLN A 272 6.59 24.39 -84.25
N ALA A 273 6.47 23.15 -84.74
CA ALA A 273 6.65 22.83 -86.16
C ALA A 273 5.59 23.47 -87.06
N LEU A 274 4.35 23.66 -86.57
CA LEU A 274 3.29 24.38 -87.29
C LEU A 274 3.56 25.89 -87.37
N GLU A 275 4.28 26.45 -86.40
CA GLU A 275 4.62 27.88 -86.33
C GLU A 275 5.91 28.25 -87.09
N GLN A 276 6.79 27.28 -87.39
CA GLN A 276 8.05 27.51 -88.10
C GLN A 276 7.85 27.75 -89.62
N SER A 277 8.67 28.65 -90.17
CA SER A 277 8.35 29.50 -91.33
C SER A 277 8.81 28.98 -92.71
N GLY A 278 9.33 27.76 -92.82
CA GLY A 278 9.81 27.17 -94.09
C GLY A 278 8.99 25.96 -94.57
N ALA A 279 8.31 26.06 -95.72
CA ALA A 279 7.50 24.95 -96.26
C ALA A 279 8.29 23.64 -96.47
N ALA A 280 9.58 23.73 -96.82
CA ALA A 280 10.45 22.57 -97.00
C ALA A 280 10.81 21.89 -95.67
N GLU A 281 11.16 22.66 -94.63
CA GLU A 281 11.48 22.14 -93.29
C GLU A 281 10.26 21.49 -92.65
N PHE A 282 9.09 22.12 -92.78
CA PHE A 282 7.82 21.57 -92.34
C PHE A 282 7.49 20.23 -93.03
N LEU A 283 7.64 20.14 -94.36
CA LEU A 283 7.35 18.89 -95.09
C LEU A 283 8.30 17.74 -94.72
N LEU A 284 9.55 18.05 -94.35
CA LEU A 284 10.52 17.04 -93.88
C LEU A 284 10.15 16.49 -92.49
N ALA A 285 9.66 17.33 -91.57
CA ALA A 285 9.30 16.91 -90.21
C ALA A 285 7.85 16.39 -90.06
N SER A 286 6.90 16.95 -90.82
CA SER A 286 5.45 16.75 -90.65
C SER A 286 5.01 15.29 -90.80
N LYS A 287 5.55 14.53 -91.76
CA LYS A 287 5.15 13.14 -91.96
C LYS A 287 5.45 12.27 -90.72
N GLY A 288 6.61 12.47 -90.10
CA GLY A 288 7.03 11.77 -88.89
C GLY A 288 6.22 12.18 -87.67
N LEU A 289 6.02 13.48 -87.48
CA LEU A 289 5.20 14.03 -86.38
C LEU A 289 3.75 13.55 -86.49
N ILE A 290 3.14 13.59 -87.67
CA ILE A 290 1.76 13.11 -87.89
C ILE A 290 1.63 11.63 -87.54
N THR A 291 2.60 10.79 -87.90
CA THR A 291 2.58 9.37 -87.51
C THR A 291 2.71 9.20 -86.00
N GLN A 292 3.68 9.87 -85.36
CA GLN A 292 3.89 9.79 -83.91
C GLN A 292 2.67 10.29 -83.12
N THR A 293 2.10 11.44 -83.49
CA THR A 293 0.91 12.00 -82.81
C THR A 293 -0.30 11.07 -82.95
N LYS A 294 -0.51 10.48 -84.14
CA LYS A 294 -1.61 9.52 -84.35
C LYS A 294 -1.41 8.23 -83.56
N ASP A 295 -0.19 7.72 -83.49
CA ASP A 295 0.10 6.47 -82.78
C ASP A 295 0.01 6.66 -81.26
N THR A 296 0.53 7.78 -80.72
CA THR A 296 0.35 8.16 -79.31
C THR A 296 -1.12 8.32 -78.96
N ALA A 297 -1.91 9.02 -79.79
CA ALA A 297 -3.35 9.20 -79.57
C ALA A 297 -4.15 7.89 -79.61
N LYS A 298 -3.77 6.93 -80.46
CA LYS A 298 -4.37 5.58 -80.48
C LYS A 298 -4.03 4.79 -79.21
N SER A 299 -2.80 4.93 -78.69
CA SER A 299 -2.37 4.20 -77.49
C SER A 299 -3.15 4.59 -76.22
N SER A 300 -3.75 5.78 -76.19
CA SER A 300 -4.53 6.29 -75.05
C SER A 300 -5.92 5.65 -74.93
N LEU A 301 -6.42 4.97 -75.97
CA LEU A 301 -7.77 4.38 -75.98
C LEU A 301 -7.85 3.02 -75.25
N GLY A 302 -6.72 2.39 -74.95
CA GLY A 302 -6.62 1.07 -74.33
C GLY A 302 -5.96 1.10 -72.94
N GLU A 303 -6.20 2.14 -72.16
CA GLU A 303 -5.56 2.30 -70.85
C GLU A 303 -6.04 1.25 -69.83
N GLU A 304 -5.08 0.57 -69.25
CA GLU A 304 -5.26 -0.39 -68.16
C GLU A 304 -5.77 0.34 -66.93
N ARG A 305 -7.01 0.10 -66.51
CA ARG A 305 -7.63 0.70 -65.33
C ARG A 305 -7.64 -0.29 -64.17
N PRO A 306 -7.62 0.17 -62.91
CA PRO A 306 -7.86 -0.71 -61.78
C PRO A 306 -9.22 -1.41 -61.92
N GLU A 307 -9.29 -2.64 -61.42
CA GLU A 307 -10.56 -3.38 -61.39
C GLU A 307 -11.61 -2.63 -60.56
N PRO A 308 -12.90 -2.66 -60.95
CA PRO A 308 -13.95 -2.00 -60.18
C PRO A 308 -14.01 -2.51 -58.73
N GLY A 309 -13.89 -1.60 -57.76
CA GLY A 309 -13.91 -1.93 -56.34
C GLY A 309 -12.55 -2.31 -55.76
N PHE A 310 -11.45 -2.11 -56.49
CA PHE A 310 -10.09 -2.29 -56.00
C PHE A 310 -9.82 -1.55 -54.68
N GLU A 311 -10.44 -0.38 -54.51
CA GLU A 311 -10.35 0.47 -53.33
C GLU A 311 -11.06 -0.07 -52.08
N LYS A 312 -11.95 -1.06 -52.23
CA LYS A 312 -12.73 -1.60 -51.10
C LYS A 312 -11.87 -2.41 -50.17
N MET A 313 -12.16 -2.31 -48.87
CA MET A 313 -11.51 -3.06 -47.79
C MET A 313 -12.54 -3.75 -46.86
N ASP A 314 -13.79 -3.87 -47.33
CA ASP A 314 -14.94 -4.29 -46.51
C ASP A 314 -14.92 -5.79 -46.15
N HIS A 315 -14.05 -6.59 -46.77
CA HIS A 315 -13.89 -8.02 -46.46
C HIS A 315 -13.20 -8.26 -45.12
N PHE A 316 -12.51 -7.26 -44.56
CA PHE A 316 -11.95 -7.32 -43.22
C PHE A 316 -13.07 -7.20 -42.17
N THR A 317 -13.60 -8.35 -41.77
CA THR A 317 -14.64 -8.46 -40.74
C THR A 317 -14.15 -9.33 -39.59
N LEU A 318 -14.52 -8.96 -38.35
CA LEU A 318 -14.17 -9.70 -37.14
C LEU A 318 -15.38 -9.73 -36.20
N SER A 319 -15.82 -10.92 -35.79
CA SER A 319 -16.83 -11.10 -34.74
C SER A 319 -16.15 -11.44 -33.42
N THR A 320 -16.50 -10.72 -32.36
CA THR A 320 -15.99 -10.90 -30.98
C THR A 320 -17.04 -11.45 -30.02
N GLU A 321 -18.29 -11.62 -30.47
CA GLU A 321 -19.45 -11.94 -29.63
C GLU A 321 -19.24 -13.21 -28.78
N HIS A 322 -18.67 -14.27 -29.36
CA HIS A 322 -18.43 -15.50 -28.63
C HIS A 322 -17.42 -15.32 -27.49
N VAL A 323 -16.34 -14.55 -27.74
CA VAL A 323 -15.29 -14.29 -26.75
C VAL A 323 -15.84 -13.42 -25.62
N GLU A 324 -16.66 -12.42 -25.95
CA GLU A 324 -17.34 -11.58 -24.97
C GLU A 324 -18.25 -12.39 -24.04
N VAL A 325 -19.01 -13.35 -24.59
CA VAL A 325 -19.86 -14.25 -23.80
C VAL A 325 -19.02 -15.13 -22.87
N VAL A 326 -17.89 -15.67 -23.35
CA VAL A 326 -16.98 -16.47 -22.53
C VAL A 326 -16.38 -15.65 -21.39
N LEU A 327 -15.92 -14.42 -21.68
CA LEU A 327 -15.37 -13.50 -20.68
C LEU A 327 -16.41 -13.09 -19.63
N ALA A 328 -17.66 -12.85 -20.04
CA ALA A 328 -18.75 -12.47 -19.14
C ALA A 328 -19.15 -13.59 -18.16
N LYS A 329 -18.88 -14.85 -18.50
CA LYS A 329 -19.17 -16.03 -17.66
C LYS A 329 -18.00 -16.45 -16.78
N MET A 330 -16.87 -15.74 -16.78
CA MET A 330 -15.72 -16.08 -15.94
C MET A 330 -16.04 -15.79 -14.46
N ASP A 331 -16.03 -16.83 -13.64
CA ASP A 331 -16.13 -16.75 -12.19
C ASP A 331 -15.10 -17.68 -11.51
N PHE A 332 -15.10 -17.71 -10.18
CA PHE A 332 -14.21 -18.58 -9.40
C PHE A 332 -14.76 -20.02 -9.25
N GLY A 333 -15.88 -20.34 -9.89
CA GLY A 333 -16.72 -21.48 -9.58
C GLY A 333 -17.36 -21.31 -8.20
N MET A 334 -18.66 -21.01 -8.16
CA MET A 334 -19.44 -21.51 -7.02
C MET A 334 -19.46 -23.03 -7.19
N VAL A 335 -19.14 -23.77 -6.13
CA VAL A 335 -19.49 -25.19 -6.08
C VAL A 335 -21.02 -25.22 -6.18
N ASP A 336 -21.54 -25.61 -7.34
CA ASP A 336 -22.93 -26.05 -7.43
C ASP A 336 -23.02 -27.27 -6.52
N ASP A 337 -23.51 -27.06 -5.30
CA ASP A 337 -23.90 -28.11 -4.34
C ASP A 337 -25.25 -28.75 -4.77
N ASP A 338 -25.51 -28.83 -6.08
CA ASP A 338 -26.76 -29.29 -6.69
C ASP A 338 -26.50 -30.42 -7.70
N GLU A 339 -25.95 -31.55 -7.24
CA GLU A 339 -26.12 -32.87 -7.88
C GLU A 339 -26.26 -33.95 -6.79
N PHE A 340 -27.40 -33.93 -6.09
CA PHE A 340 -27.97 -35.10 -5.42
C PHE A 340 -29.39 -35.33 -5.94
N GLU A 341 -29.51 -35.53 -7.25
CA GLU A 341 -30.65 -36.25 -7.83
C GLU A 341 -30.09 -37.28 -8.80
N ASP A 342 -30.33 -38.55 -8.45
CA ASP A 342 -30.56 -39.72 -9.31
C ASP A 342 -30.40 -40.95 -8.38
N ALA A 343 -31.45 -41.55 -7.82
CA ALA A 343 -32.53 -42.30 -8.48
C ALA A 343 -32.01 -43.41 -9.41
N GLU A 344 -31.49 -44.48 -8.81
CA GLU A 344 -31.57 -45.85 -9.33
C GLU A 344 -31.99 -46.75 -8.16
N GLY A 345 -32.95 -47.65 -8.24
CA GLY A 345 -33.76 -48.16 -9.32
C GLY A 345 -34.54 -49.35 -8.75
N ASP A 346 -35.71 -49.61 -9.30
CA ASP A 346 -36.65 -50.65 -8.92
C ASP A 346 -36.02 -52.04 -8.70
N GLU A 347 -36.34 -52.67 -7.56
CA GLU A 347 -36.25 -54.13 -7.38
C GLU A 347 -37.68 -54.69 -7.31
N GLU A 348 -38.26 -54.99 -8.47
CA GLU A 348 -39.35 -55.96 -8.65
C GLU A 348 -38.91 -57.02 -9.67
N GLU A 349 -38.50 -58.20 -9.20
CA GLU A 349 -39.06 -59.54 -9.52
C GLU A 349 -38.27 -60.68 -8.85
#